data_AF-A0A561QQ20-F1
#
_entry.id   AF-A0A561QQ20-F1
#
_cell.length_a   1.000
_cell.length_b   1.000
_cell.length_c   1.000
_cell.angle_alpha   90.00
_cell.angle_beta   90.00
_cell.angle_gamma   90.00
#
_symmetry.space_group_name_H-M   'P 1'
#
loop_
_entity.id
_entity.type
_entity.pdbx_description
1 polymer ?
#
loop_
_entity_poly.entity_id
_entity_poly.type
_entity_poly.pdbx_seq_one_letter_code
_entity_poly.pdbx_strand_id
1 'polypeptide(L)'
;MVKQLVESTLNGKIRCDACPVMCYIADGRSGACDRYANVAGELIRVDPLTIIEANEAEGGKVVPFLPAGGAADWDGEIVQSRGAFVTAIGAGTTYPDYKPAPFIVSRKENGVDMVTVVTEGIFSYCGVKVKIDTDRFLGPESAPVRVDGEPIGHVMTSEYGSQMLSLGGVHHLTGGSKKEGRVTCDSLLKLCNRESVEMTIDGGSTIIVAAGQAPIINGEQEQRMRVGCGSATIGMFARQWLGHVDEVVVVDDHITGVLSEHQAGKLLDIPPTGIKIKGRRSTPGRYFQVAEPGTGWGGTNITDPLSILGDFDAKTAYPGLRMLMVSTTGEQYGYYILDDNLQPVLQTILPPALQQSVEVIEENCEPALASVLFIGGAGGSLRAGVTNNPVRLTRSVKQALTHVSCGGAEAYVWPGGGITVMADVMDMPTNSFGYVPTPALVAPIEFTMRLADYEALGGHMDAVVPIEQAVALAERKIGPVSAGSWPTDKRNFRWGA
;
A
#
# COMPACT_ATOMS: atom_id res chain seq x y z
N MET A 1 6.87 -16.34 -26.39
CA MET A 1 5.73 -16.47 -25.46
C MET A 1 5.79 -17.86 -24.86
N VAL A 2 5.49 -18.00 -23.57
CA VAL A 2 5.50 -19.30 -22.90
C VAL A 2 4.35 -20.15 -23.45
N LYS A 3 4.69 -21.27 -24.07
CA LYS A 3 3.75 -22.24 -24.62
C LYS A 3 3.50 -23.36 -23.63
N GLN A 4 2.25 -23.78 -23.48
CA GLN A 4 1.85 -24.90 -22.66
C GLN A 4 1.23 -26.00 -23.52
N LEU A 5 1.59 -27.25 -23.23
CA LEU A 5 1.00 -28.42 -23.86
C LEU A 5 -0.45 -28.56 -23.41
N VAL A 6 -1.34 -28.84 -24.36
CA VAL A 6 -2.77 -29.06 -24.09
C VAL A 6 -3.12 -30.52 -24.28
N GLU A 7 -3.89 -31.09 -23.34
CA GLU A 7 -4.29 -32.49 -23.39
C GLU A 7 -5.38 -32.78 -24.43
N SER A 8 -6.16 -31.77 -24.84
CA SER A 8 -7.29 -31.98 -25.76
C SER A 8 -7.50 -30.82 -26.72
N THR A 9 -7.53 -31.16 -28.01
CA THR A 9 -7.95 -30.30 -29.12
C THR A 9 -9.22 -30.87 -29.73
N LEU A 10 -10.31 -30.08 -29.80
CA LEU A 10 -11.56 -30.48 -30.44
C LEU A 10 -12.06 -29.36 -31.35
N ASN A 11 -12.14 -29.62 -32.66
CA ASN A 11 -12.67 -28.68 -33.67
C ASN A 11 -12.03 -27.27 -33.59
N GLY A 12 -10.70 -27.17 -33.50
CA GLY A 12 -9.99 -25.90 -33.40
C GLY A 12 -10.12 -25.19 -32.04
N LYS A 13 -10.68 -25.87 -31.03
CA LYS A 13 -10.70 -25.40 -29.64
C LYS A 13 -9.75 -26.22 -28.77
N ILE A 14 -9.04 -25.56 -27.89
CA ILE A 14 -8.25 -26.19 -26.83
C ILE A 14 -8.98 -26.10 -25.51
N ARG A 15 -8.79 -27.08 -24.62
CA ARG A 15 -9.21 -26.97 -23.22
C ARG A 15 -8.03 -26.44 -22.41
N CYS A 16 -8.15 -25.23 -21.87
CA CYS A 16 -7.14 -24.64 -21.02
C CYS A 16 -7.18 -25.33 -19.65
N ASP A 17 -6.03 -25.77 -19.13
CA ASP A 17 -5.89 -26.44 -17.85
C ASP A 17 -5.09 -25.59 -16.84
N ALA A 18 -4.97 -24.28 -17.07
CA ALA A 18 -4.24 -23.38 -16.19
C ALA A 18 -5.03 -22.95 -14.93
N CYS A 19 -6.34 -23.25 -14.86
CA CYS A 19 -7.16 -22.98 -13.68
C CYS A 19 -8.40 -23.90 -13.60
N PRO A 20 -9.10 -23.95 -12.45
CA PRO A 20 -10.26 -24.83 -12.24
C PRO A 20 -11.43 -24.65 -13.20
N VAL A 21 -11.54 -23.48 -13.87
CA VAL A 21 -12.63 -23.20 -14.83
C VAL A 21 -12.54 -24.12 -16.06
N MET A 22 -11.32 -24.51 -16.45
CA MET A 22 -11.06 -25.38 -17.59
C MET A 22 -11.78 -24.96 -18.89
N CYS A 23 -11.74 -23.67 -19.23
CA CYS A 23 -12.49 -23.12 -20.35
C CYS A 23 -11.99 -23.65 -21.71
N TYR A 24 -12.90 -23.72 -22.69
CA TYR A 24 -12.57 -24.01 -24.08
C TYR A 24 -12.27 -22.72 -24.83
N ILE A 25 -11.09 -22.64 -25.45
CA ILE A 25 -10.60 -21.45 -26.16
C ILE A 25 -10.53 -21.77 -27.65
N ALA A 26 -11.29 -21.03 -28.47
CA ALA A 26 -11.23 -21.16 -29.93
C ALA A 26 -9.94 -20.54 -30.48
N ASP A 27 -9.45 -21.09 -31.61
CA ASP A 27 -8.25 -20.57 -32.26
C ASP A 27 -8.34 -19.06 -32.55
N GLY A 28 -7.27 -18.34 -32.26
CA GLY A 28 -7.18 -16.88 -32.35
C GLY A 28 -7.96 -16.11 -31.28
N ARG A 29 -8.45 -16.77 -30.22
CA ARG A 29 -9.17 -16.12 -29.11
C ARG A 29 -8.43 -16.25 -27.77
N SER A 30 -8.72 -15.32 -26.87
CA SER A 30 -8.33 -15.39 -25.47
C SER A 30 -9.34 -16.23 -24.66
N GLY A 31 -8.85 -16.86 -23.60
CA GLY A 31 -9.68 -17.52 -22.60
C GLY A 31 -10.40 -16.52 -21.72
N ALA A 32 -11.32 -17.00 -20.88
CA ALA A 32 -12.20 -16.15 -20.09
C ALA A 32 -11.50 -15.27 -19.02
N CYS A 33 -10.20 -15.47 -18.79
CA CYS A 33 -9.37 -14.66 -17.89
C CYS A 33 -8.44 -13.70 -18.62
N ASP A 34 -8.45 -13.70 -19.97
CA ASP A 34 -7.55 -12.95 -20.86
C ASP A 34 -6.05 -13.25 -20.74
N ARG A 35 -5.63 -14.04 -19.73
CA ARG A 35 -4.23 -14.42 -19.47
C ARG A 35 -3.66 -15.46 -20.44
N TYR A 36 -4.53 -16.25 -21.06
CA TYR A 36 -4.14 -17.33 -21.97
C TYR A 36 -4.93 -17.23 -23.26
N ALA A 37 -4.29 -17.54 -24.38
CA ALA A 37 -4.91 -17.57 -25.70
C ALA A 37 -4.63 -18.88 -26.42
N ASN A 38 -5.50 -19.24 -27.37
CA ASN A 38 -5.26 -20.32 -28.30
C ASN A 38 -4.65 -19.74 -29.59
N VAL A 39 -3.43 -20.14 -29.91
CA VAL A 39 -2.76 -19.75 -31.15
C VAL A 39 -2.35 -21.02 -31.88
N ALA A 40 -2.99 -21.30 -33.01
CA ALA A 40 -2.74 -22.46 -33.84
C ALA A 40 -2.83 -23.81 -33.08
N GLY A 41 -3.73 -23.90 -32.09
CA GLY A 41 -3.91 -25.10 -31.27
C GLY A 41 -2.97 -25.22 -30.06
N GLU A 42 -2.13 -24.21 -29.81
CA GLU A 42 -1.28 -24.14 -28.63
C GLU A 42 -1.85 -23.17 -27.59
N LEU A 43 -1.75 -23.53 -26.31
CA LEU A 43 -2.07 -22.61 -25.20
C LEU A 43 -0.88 -21.68 -24.98
N ILE A 44 -1.06 -20.39 -25.22
CA ILE A 44 -0.02 -19.39 -25.08
C ILE A 44 -0.35 -18.45 -23.92
N ARG A 45 0.64 -18.20 -23.06
CA ARG A 45 0.56 -17.13 -22.05
C ARG A 45 0.63 -15.78 -22.76
N VAL A 46 -0.38 -14.94 -22.52
CA VAL A 46 -0.51 -13.60 -23.14
C VAL A 46 0.39 -12.58 -22.47
N ASP A 47 0.45 -12.58 -21.13
CA ASP A 47 1.34 -11.66 -20.42
C ASP A 47 2.79 -12.18 -20.45
N PRO A 48 3.76 -11.31 -20.74
CA PRO A 48 5.14 -11.71 -20.91
C PRO A 48 5.78 -12.13 -19.58
N LEU A 49 6.56 -13.21 -19.62
CA LEU A 49 7.46 -13.56 -18.51
C LEU A 49 8.40 -12.38 -18.25
N THR A 50 8.39 -11.88 -17.01
CA THR A 50 9.11 -10.67 -16.61
C THR A 50 10.39 -10.99 -15.85
N ILE A 51 11.49 -10.32 -16.23
CA ILE A 51 12.77 -10.38 -15.54
C ILE A 51 13.14 -8.98 -15.06
N ILE A 52 13.62 -8.92 -13.82
CA ILE A 52 14.26 -7.72 -13.27
C ILE A 52 15.76 -7.88 -13.47
N GLU A 53 16.41 -6.93 -14.12
CA GLU A 53 17.86 -6.91 -14.31
C GLU A 53 18.47 -5.87 -13.34
N ALA A 54 19.32 -6.34 -12.43
CA ALA A 54 20.13 -5.49 -11.58
C ALA A 54 21.04 -4.65 -12.47
N ASN A 55 20.80 -3.34 -12.49
CA ASN A 55 21.71 -2.38 -13.10
C ASN A 55 22.62 -1.86 -11.99
N GLU A 56 23.92 -2.18 -12.04
CA GLU A 56 24.91 -1.66 -11.07
C GLU A 56 25.14 -0.13 -11.21
N ALA A 57 24.58 0.51 -12.24
CA ALA A 57 24.61 1.96 -12.40
C ALA A 57 23.34 2.62 -11.85
N GLU A 58 23.51 3.52 -10.87
CA GLU A 58 22.49 4.41 -10.32
C GLU A 58 21.53 4.92 -11.41
N GLY A 59 20.24 4.60 -11.30
CA GLY A 59 19.20 5.23 -12.13
C GLY A 59 18.75 4.48 -13.39
N GLY A 60 19.01 3.17 -13.50
CA GLY A 60 18.11 2.23 -14.20
C GLY A 60 17.88 2.41 -15.70
N LYS A 61 18.79 3.07 -16.44
CA LYS A 61 18.66 3.22 -17.91
C LYS A 61 19.88 2.89 -18.75
N VAL A 62 20.98 2.39 -18.16
CA VAL A 62 22.21 2.14 -18.92
C VAL A 62 22.80 0.79 -18.53
N VAL A 63 22.81 -0.14 -19.49
CA VAL A 63 23.69 -1.32 -19.44
C VAL A 63 25.07 -0.85 -19.90
N PRO A 64 26.12 -0.96 -19.08
CA PRO A 64 27.47 -0.54 -19.48
C PRO A 64 27.92 -1.38 -20.69
N PHE A 65 28.26 -0.72 -21.79
CA PHE A 65 28.84 -1.39 -22.97
C PHE A 65 30.20 -2.05 -22.67
N LEU A 66 30.88 -1.60 -21.61
CA LEU A 66 32.15 -2.12 -21.10
C LEU A 66 32.09 -2.14 -19.56
N PRO A 67 32.53 -3.22 -18.89
CA PRO A 67 32.67 -3.24 -17.43
C PRO A 67 33.64 -2.13 -16.96
N ALA A 68 33.27 -1.41 -15.91
CA ALA A 68 34.17 -0.46 -15.27
C ALA A 68 35.36 -1.21 -14.66
N GLY A 69 36.52 -1.13 -15.30
CA GLY A 69 37.73 -1.86 -14.89
C GLY A 69 38.68 -2.26 -16.03
N GLY A 70 38.23 -2.17 -17.29
CA GLY A 70 39.05 -2.52 -18.45
C GLY A 70 39.18 -4.03 -18.65
N ALA A 71 39.07 -4.44 -19.93
CA ALA A 71 39.35 -5.77 -20.48
C ALA A 71 39.33 -6.96 -19.49
N ALA A 72 38.21 -7.16 -18.80
CA ALA A 72 37.85 -8.53 -18.42
C ALA A 72 37.37 -9.20 -19.71
N ASP A 73 37.93 -10.37 -20.03
CA ASP A 73 37.58 -11.18 -21.20
C ASP A 73 36.05 -11.29 -21.29
N TRP A 74 35.46 -10.52 -22.19
CA TRP A 74 34.06 -10.68 -22.56
C TRP A 74 33.96 -12.00 -23.31
N ASP A 75 33.30 -12.97 -22.70
CA ASP A 75 33.14 -14.34 -23.19
C ASP A 75 32.14 -14.46 -24.36
N GLY A 76 31.66 -13.34 -24.87
CA GLY A 76 30.67 -13.27 -25.95
C GLY A 76 29.23 -13.43 -25.47
N GLU A 77 28.97 -13.48 -24.16
CA GLU A 77 27.62 -13.51 -23.62
C GLU A 77 26.96 -12.12 -23.77
N ILE A 78 25.95 -12.04 -24.64
CA ILE A 78 25.18 -10.81 -24.90
C ILE A 78 24.23 -10.50 -23.74
N VAL A 79 23.86 -11.52 -22.97
CA VAL A 79 22.95 -11.43 -21.84
C VAL A 79 23.77 -11.59 -20.57
N GLN A 80 23.96 -10.50 -19.81
CA GLN A 80 24.61 -10.60 -18.49
C GLN A 80 23.67 -11.29 -17.51
N SER A 81 23.70 -12.62 -17.54
CA SER A 81 22.95 -13.51 -16.65
C SER A 81 23.37 -13.38 -15.18
N ARG A 82 24.33 -12.52 -14.83
CA ARG A 82 24.80 -12.23 -13.46
C ARG A 82 23.89 -11.26 -12.69
N GLY A 83 23.04 -10.48 -13.36
CA GLY A 83 22.15 -9.48 -12.74
C GLY A 83 20.64 -9.78 -12.82
N ALA A 84 20.22 -10.84 -13.51
CA ALA A 84 18.79 -11.12 -13.74
C ALA A 84 18.08 -11.81 -12.55
N PHE A 85 16.85 -11.42 -12.22
CA PHE A 85 15.95 -12.11 -11.33
C PHE A 85 14.64 -12.42 -12.07
N VAL A 86 14.27 -13.71 -12.11
CA VAL A 86 13.04 -14.17 -12.77
C VAL A 86 11.88 -13.95 -11.82
N THR A 87 10.91 -13.11 -12.21
CA THR A 87 9.70 -12.89 -11.41
C THR A 87 8.59 -13.84 -11.85
N ALA A 88 7.56 -13.97 -11.01
CA ALA A 88 6.38 -14.77 -11.32
C ALA A 88 5.41 -14.09 -12.29
N ILE A 89 5.63 -12.83 -12.64
CA ILE A 89 4.73 -12.10 -13.55
C ILE A 89 4.84 -12.73 -14.94
N GLY A 90 3.74 -13.27 -15.44
CA GLY A 90 3.72 -13.98 -16.73
C GLY A 90 4.31 -15.39 -16.69
N ALA A 91 4.67 -15.92 -15.51
CA ALA A 91 5.21 -17.28 -15.38
C ALA A 91 4.14 -18.37 -15.60
N GLY A 92 2.87 -18.04 -15.35
CA GLY A 92 1.78 -19.00 -15.33
C GLY A 92 1.55 -19.59 -13.93
N THR A 93 0.61 -20.52 -13.84
CA THR A 93 0.09 -21.03 -12.57
C THR A 93 0.51 -22.46 -12.29
N THR A 94 0.60 -22.77 -11.01
CA THR A 94 0.67 -24.15 -10.53
C THR A 94 -0.75 -24.72 -10.46
N TYR A 95 -1.30 -25.19 -11.58
CA TYR A 95 -2.57 -25.90 -11.61
C TYR A 95 -2.59 -27.01 -12.68
N PRO A 96 -3.18 -28.19 -12.42
CA PRO A 96 -3.66 -28.67 -11.11
C PRO A 96 -2.53 -28.78 -10.07
N ASP A 97 -2.90 -28.73 -8.79
CA ASP A 97 -1.98 -28.51 -7.65
C ASP A 97 -0.79 -29.48 -7.52
N TYR A 98 -0.84 -30.64 -8.17
CA TYR A 98 0.25 -31.63 -8.14
C TYR A 98 1.38 -31.31 -9.13
N LYS A 99 1.14 -30.39 -10.10
CA LYS A 99 2.19 -29.98 -11.04
C LYS A 99 3.20 -29.09 -10.31
N PRO A 100 4.51 -29.22 -10.56
CA PRO A 100 5.49 -28.25 -10.08
C PRO A 100 5.19 -26.84 -10.59
N ALA A 101 5.75 -25.83 -9.93
CA ALA A 101 5.73 -24.45 -10.40
C ALA A 101 6.31 -24.36 -11.82
N PRO A 102 5.78 -23.47 -12.69
CA PRO A 102 6.20 -23.38 -14.09
C PRO A 102 7.69 -23.14 -14.28
N PHE A 103 8.31 -22.42 -13.35
CA PHE A 103 9.75 -22.18 -13.33
C PHE A 103 10.30 -22.44 -11.93
N ILE A 104 11.26 -23.37 -11.84
CA ILE A 104 12.09 -23.58 -10.66
C ILE A 104 13.52 -23.33 -11.12
N VAL A 105 14.03 -22.14 -10.83
CA VAL A 105 15.22 -21.61 -11.48
C VAL A 105 16.41 -21.71 -10.54
N SER A 106 17.44 -22.43 -10.94
CA SER A 106 18.73 -22.50 -10.26
C SER A 106 19.68 -21.44 -10.78
N ARG A 107 20.50 -20.90 -9.87
CA ARG A 107 21.57 -19.95 -10.17
C ARG A 107 22.66 -20.08 -9.12
N LYS A 108 23.90 -19.80 -9.51
CA LYS A 108 24.98 -19.52 -8.56
C LYS A 108 25.07 -18.03 -8.25
N GLU A 109 24.83 -17.66 -6.99
CA GLU A 109 24.89 -16.27 -6.51
C GLU A 109 26.01 -16.16 -5.46
N ASN A 110 27.02 -15.32 -5.70
CA ASN A 110 28.17 -15.15 -4.79
C ASN A 110 28.83 -16.48 -4.33
N GLY A 111 28.89 -17.47 -5.24
CA GLY A 111 29.46 -18.79 -4.95
C GLY A 111 28.51 -19.78 -4.28
N VAL A 112 27.28 -19.38 -3.95
CA VAL A 112 26.24 -20.22 -3.33
C VAL A 112 25.24 -20.67 -4.39
N ASP A 113 24.93 -21.96 -4.43
CA ASP A 113 23.88 -22.49 -5.30
C ASP A 113 22.50 -22.14 -4.71
N MET A 114 21.78 -21.31 -5.44
CA MET A 114 20.47 -20.77 -5.10
C MET A 114 19.41 -21.34 -6.03
N VAL A 115 18.17 -21.36 -5.54
CA VAL A 115 16.99 -21.67 -6.34
C VAL A 115 15.88 -20.68 -6.03
N THR A 116 15.18 -20.25 -7.07
CA THR A 116 13.97 -19.44 -6.99
C THR A 116 12.83 -20.21 -7.63
N VAL A 117 11.82 -20.53 -6.84
CA VAL A 117 10.56 -21.12 -7.33
C VAL A 117 9.61 -19.98 -7.68
N VAL A 118 9.08 -20.00 -8.91
CA VAL A 118 8.37 -18.88 -9.51
C VAL A 118 6.99 -19.33 -10.01
N THR A 119 5.92 -18.76 -9.44
CA THR A 119 4.54 -19.09 -9.85
C THR A 119 3.58 -17.93 -9.64
N GLU A 120 2.60 -17.80 -10.53
CA GLU A 120 1.41 -17.00 -10.27
C GLU A 120 0.46 -17.83 -9.39
N GLY A 121 0.09 -17.30 -8.22
CA GLY A 121 -0.87 -17.92 -7.31
C GLY A 121 -2.29 -17.45 -7.63
N ILE A 122 -3.27 -18.37 -7.64
CA ILE A 122 -4.69 -18.01 -7.64
C ILE A 122 -5.12 -17.83 -6.18
N PHE A 123 -5.32 -16.58 -5.76
CA PHE A 123 -5.69 -16.22 -4.39
C PHE A 123 -7.19 -15.98 -4.29
N SER A 124 -7.92 -16.98 -3.78
CA SER A 124 -9.33 -16.81 -3.35
C SER A 124 -9.44 -16.24 -1.93
N TYR A 125 -8.34 -16.29 -1.17
CA TYR A 125 -8.22 -15.78 0.20
C TYR A 125 -7.28 -14.57 0.23
N CYS A 126 -7.67 -13.49 -0.47
CA CYS A 126 -6.90 -12.25 -0.53
C CYS A 126 -7.79 -11.01 -0.51
N GLY A 127 -7.14 -9.87 -0.34
CA GLY A 127 -7.74 -8.55 -0.43
C GLY A 127 -6.65 -7.49 -0.56
N VAL A 128 -7.03 -6.23 -0.35
CA VAL A 128 -6.08 -5.14 -0.18
C VAL A 128 -6.38 -4.37 1.10
N LYS A 129 -5.33 -3.81 1.69
CA LYS A 129 -5.44 -2.77 2.72
C LYS A 129 -5.14 -1.44 2.06
N VAL A 130 -6.07 -0.50 2.18
CA VAL A 130 -5.90 0.85 1.65
C VAL A 130 -5.72 1.81 2.81
N LYS A 131 -4.58 2.50 2.87
CA LYS A 131 -4.36 3.62 3.80
C LYS A 131 -4.60 4.91 3.04
N ILE A 132 -5.47 5.77 3.54
CA ILE A 132 -5.85 7.04 2.91
C ILE A 132 -5.43 8.15 3.86
N ASP A 133 -4.45 8.95 3.45
CA ASP A 133 -4.03 10.13 4.21
C ASP A 133 -5.05 11.24 4.05
N THR A 134 -5.71 11.57 5.16
CA THR A 134 -6.75 12.60 5.20
C THR A 134 -7.17 12.89 6.64
N ASP A 135 -7.54 14.13 6.90
CA ASP A 135 -8.26 14.54 8.11
C ASP A 135 -9.77 14.49 7.92
N ARG A 136 -10.28 14.33 6.70
CA ARG A 136 -11.72 14.30 6.44
C ARG A 136 -12.32 12.98 6.85
N PHE A 137 -13.43 13.03 7.56
CA PHE A 137 -14.19 11.85 7.93
C PHE A 137 -14.67 11.06 6.70
N LEU A 138 -14.21 9.81 6.56
CA LEU A 138 -14.62 8.93 5.47
C LEU A 138 -15.91 8.18 5.80
N GLY A 139 -16.11 7.83 7.07
CA GLY A 139 -17.28 7.10 7.54
C GLY A 139 -16.98 6.34 8.83
N PRO A 140 -18.00 5.80 9.50
CA PRO A 140 -17.80 5.11 10.77
C PRO A 140 -16.99 3.82 10.57
N GLU A 141 -16.19 3.45 11.57
CA GLU A 141 -15.52 2.15 11.57
C GLU A 141 -16.53 1.01 11.36
N SER A 142 -16.13 -0.03 10.65
CA SER A 142 -16.96 -1.15 10.16
C SER A 142 -18.01 -0.81 9.11
N ALA A 143 -18.17 0.45 8.71
CA ALA A 143 -19.10 0.81 7.63
C ALA A 143 -18.76 0.08 6.33
N PRO A 144 -19.75 -0.52 5.65
CA PRO A 144 -19.55 -1.12 4.34
C PRO A 144 -18.99 -0.11 3.32
N VAL A 145 -17.97 -0.56 2.58
CA VAL A 145 -17.44 0.13 1.40
C VAL A 145 -18.04 -0.52 0.17
N ARG A 146 -18.62 0.28 -0.74
CA ARG A 146 -19.36 -0.20 -1.90
C ARG A 146 -18.78 0.27 -3.22
N VAL A 147 -18.90 -0.60 -4.21
CA VAL A 147 -18.69 -0.31 -5.64
C VAL A 147 -19.86 -0.92 -6.40
N ASP A 148 -20.45 -0.19 -7.36
CA ASP A 148 -21.63 -0.62 -8.12
C ASP A 148 -22.79 -1.15 -7.24
N GLY A 149 -22.91 -0.59 -6.03
CA GLY A 149 -23.87 -0.97 -4.99
C GLY A 149 -23.53 -2.24 -4.19
N GLU A 150 -22.51 -3.00 -4.58
CA GLU A 150 -22.08 -4.22 -3.88
C GLU A 150 -21.12 -3.88 -2.74
N PRO A 151 -21.25 -4.50 -1.56
CA PRO A 151 -20.28 -4.36 -0.48
C PRO A 151 -19.00 -5.14 -0.85
N ILE A 152 -17.88 -4.45 -0.95
CA ILE A 152 -16.59 -5.06 -1.30
C ILE A 152 -15.60 -5.09 -0.13
N GLY A 153 -15.99 -4.54 1.02
CA GLY A 153 -15.12 -4.36 2.19
C GLY A 153 -15.74 -3.45 3.24
N HIS A 154 -14.91 -2.93 4.13
CA HIS A 154 -15.33 -2.00 5.18
C HIS A 154 -14.23 -1.01 5.60
N VAL A 155 -14.65 0.08 6.24
CA VAL A 155 -13.77 1.02 6.94
C VAL A 155 -13.16 0.34 8.17
N MET A 156 -11.84 0.41 8.32
CA MET A 156 -11.08 -0.14 9.43
C MET A 156 -10.82 0.92 10.50
N THR A 157 -10.11 0.53 11.55
CA THR A 157 -9.60 1.45 12.56
C THR A 157 -8.77 2.56 11.93
N SER A 158 -9.10 3.79 12.29
CA SER A 158 -8.32 4.97 11.90
C SER A 158 -7.00 5.00 12.65
N GLU A 159 -5.94 5.37 11.95
CA GLU A 159 -4.64 5.60 12.55
C GLU A 159 -4.27 7.08 12.39
N TYR A 160 -3.17 7.48 13.01
CA TYR A 160 -2.80 8.89 13.03
C TYR A 160 -2.63 9.46 11.61
N GLY A 161 -3.46 10.46 11.27
CA GLY A 161 -3.43 11.13 9.96
C GLY A 161 -4.01 10.33 8.81
N SER A 162 -4.58 9.14 9.06
CA SER A 162 -5.08 8.28 8.00
C SER A 162 -6.34 7.51 8.40
N GLN A 163 -7.24 7.33 7.44
CA GLN A 163 -8.33 6.36 7.56
C GLN A 163 -8.07 5.18 6.63
N MET A 164 -8.45 3.98 7.06
CA MET A 164 -8.04 2.74 6.41
C MET A 164 -9.23 1.92 5.95
N LEU A 165 -9.06 1.18 4.84
CA LEU A 165 -10.07 0.28 4.29
C LEU A 165 -9.54 -1.15 4.20
N SER A 166 -10.40 -2.11 4.53
CA SER A 166 -10.18 -3.53 4.27
C SER A 166 -11.08 -3.97 3.13
N LEU A 167 -10.51 -4.15 1.94
CA LEU A 167 -11.26 -4.53 0.75
C LEU A 167 -10.93 -5.98 0.37
N GLY A 168 -11.93 -6.72 -0.11
CA GLY A 168 -11.80 -8.13 -0.48
C GLY A 168 -11.93 -9.10 0.69
N GLY A 169 -11.34 -10.28 0.54
CA GLY A 169 -11.48 -11.40 1.46
C GLY A 169 -12.43 -12.47 0.92
N VAL A 170 -12.35 -13.67 1.51
CA VAL A 170 -13.08 -14.86 1.04
C VAL A 170 -14.59 -14.65 0.96
N HIS A 171 -15.15 -13.90 1.91
CA HIS A 171 -16.59 -13.61 1.95
C HIS A 171 -17.03 -12.78 0.75
N HIS A 172 -16.32 -11.70 0.44
CA HIS A 172 -16.67 -10.83 -0.70
C HIS A 172 -16.33 -11.47 -2.05
N LEU A 173 -15.22 -12.20 -2.16
CA LEU A 173 -14.82 -12.87 -3.41
C LEU A 173 -15.70 -14.08 -3.74
N THR A 174 -16.05 -14.90 -2.74
CA THR A 174 -16.65 -16.23 -2.98
C THR A 174 -17.88 -16.55 -2.12
N GLY A 175 -18.08 -15.87 -0.99
CA GLY A 175 -19.19 -16.15 -0.06
C GLY A 175 -20.48 -15.39 -0.37
N GLY A 176 -20.37 -14.25 -1.04
CA GLY A 176 -21.47 -13.36 -1.38
C GLY A 176 -22.20 -13.71 -2.68
N SER A 177 -22.83 -12.71 -3.29
CA SER A 177 -23.49 -12.88 -4.59
C SER A 177 -22.47 -13.02 -5.73
N LYS A 178 -22.88 -13.58 -6.88
CA LYS A 178 -22.02 -13.60 -8.08
C LYS A 178 -21.61 -12.19 -8.53
N LYS A 179 -22.51 -11.21 -8.35
CA LYS A 179 -22.24 -9.81 -8.70
C LYS A 179 -21.21 -9.22 -7.73
N GLU A 180 -21.37 -9.46 -6.44
CA GLU A 180 -20.45 -9.04 -5.39
C GLU A 180 -19.03 -9.56 -5.63
N GLY A 181 -18.87 -10.86 -5.89
CA GLY A 181 -17.56 -11.45 -6.17
C GLY A 181 -16.89 -10.86 -7.41
N ARG A 182 -17.66 -10.64 -8.48
CA ARG A 182 -17.14 -10.02 -9.72
C ARG A 182 -16.70 -8.57 -9.48
N VAL A 183 -17.54 -7.76 -8.84
CA VAL A 183 -17.24 -6.35 -8.57
C VAL A 183 -16.05 -6.24 -7.61
N THR A 184 -16.04 -7.03 -6.54
CA THR A 184 -14.89 -7.10 -5.61
C THR A 184 -13.62 -7.44 -6.36
N CYS A 185 -13.59 -8.50 -7.15
CA CYS A 185 -12.40 -8.93 -7.87
C CYS A 185 -11.91 -7.87 -8.87
N ASP A 186 -12.82 -7.20 -9.59
CA ASP A 186 -12.51 -6.11 -10.52
C ASP A 186 -11.90 -4.89 -9.79
N SER A 187 -12.51 -4.46 -8.67
CA SER A 187 -11.99 -3.37 -7.85
C SER A 187 -10.61 -3.69 -7.29
N LEU A 188 -10.39 -4.89 -6.77
CA LEU A 188 -9.07 -5.28 -6.27
C LEU A 188 -8.02 -5.34 -7.38
N LEU A 189 -8.39 -5.85 -8.57
CA LEU A 189 -7.49 -5.92 -9.72
C LEU A 189 -7.02 -4.53 -10.15
N LYS A 190 -7.97 -3.59 -10.26
CA LYS A 190 -7.69 -2.18 -10.57
C LYS A 190 -6.73 -1.57 -9.54
N LEU A 191 -7.04 -1.67 -8.25
CA LEU A 191 -6.20 -1.11 -7.19
C LEU A 191 -4.79 -1.73 -7.19
N CYS A 192 -4.68 -3.05 -7.37
CA CYS A 192 -3.39 -3.73 -7.42
C CYS A 192 -2.56 -3.37 -8.66
N ASN A 193 -3.22 -3.01 -9.77
CA ASN A 193 -2.58 -2.50 -10.98
C ASN A 193 -2.52 -0.96 -11.02
N ARG A 194 -2.71 -0.30 -9.87
CA ARG A 194 -2.57 1.16 -9.68
C ARG A 194 -3.60 2.01 -10.43
N GLU A 195 -4.73 1.42 -10.79
CA GLU A 195 -5.86 2.13 -11.38
C GLU A 195 -6.78 2.71 -10.29
N SER A 196 -7.49 3.77 -10.63
CA SER A 196 -8.43 4.44 -9.73
C SER A 196 -9.73 3.64 -9.55
N VAL A 197 -10.23 3.57 -8.33
CA VAL A 197 -11.56 3.02 -8.01
C VAL A 197 -12.36 4.05 -7.22
N GLU A 198 -13.56 4.36 -7.74
CA GLU A 198 -14.57 5.13 -7.02
C GLU A 198 -15.36 4.20 -6.09
N MET A 199 -15.52 4.61 -4.84
CA MET A 199 -16.22 3.87 -3.79
C MET A 199 -17.14 4.79 -3.01
N THR A 200 -18.23 4.23 -2.48
CA THR A 200 -19.09 4.91 -1.51
C THR A 200 -19.05 4.19 -0.18
N ILE A 201 -19.02 4.96 0.92
CA ILE A 201 -19.04 4.43 2.27
C ILE A 201 -20.43 4.64 2.87
N ASP A 202 -21.03 3.58 3.39
CA ASP A 202 -22.35 3.65 4.02
C ASP A 202 -22.31 4.61 5.24
N GLY A 203 -23.11 5.68 5.19
CA GLY A 203 -23.11 6.72 6.23
C GLY A 203 -21.87 7.62 6.22
N GLY A 204 -21.12 7.63 5.12
CA GLY A 204 -19.87 8.37 4.97
C GLY A 204 -19.73 9.06 3.62
N SER A 205 -18.48 9.14 3.15
CA SER A 205 -18.06 9.89 1.97
C SER A 205 -18.02 9.04 0.70
N THR A 206 -18.11 9.71 -0.45
CA THR A 206 -17.69 9.15 -1.74
C THR A 206 -16.20 9.41 -1.92
N ILE A 207 -15.43 8.38 -2.28
CA ILE A 207 -13.98 8.47 -2.41
C ILE A 207 -13.51 7.92 -3.76
N ILE A 208 -12.43 8.48 -4.30
CA ILE A 208 -11.69 7.93 -5.43
C ILE A 208 -10.26 7.74 -4.97
N VAL A 209 -9.74 6.51 -5.05
CA VAL A 209 -8.38 6.18 -4.63
C VAL A 209 -7.65 5.40 -5.71
N ALA A 210 -6.35 5.64 -5.83
CA ALA A 210 -5.40 4.86 -6.63
C ALA A 210 -4.08 4.76 -5.86
N ALA A 211 -3.36 3.66 -6.01
CA ALA A 211 -2.09 3.45 -5.32
C ALA A 211 -1.06 4.55 -5.65
N GLY A 212 -0.50 5.18 -4.62
CA GLY A 212 0.52 6.23 -4.76
C GLY A 212 -0.03 7.56 -5.29
N GLN A 213 -1.34 7.80 -5.24
CA GLN A 213 -1.97 9.05 -5.67
C GLN A 213 -2.74 9.71 -4.53
N ALA A 214 -2.86 11.04 -4.58
CA ALA A 214 -3.71 11.80 -3.67
C ALA A 214 -5.18 11.36 -3.79
N PRO A 215 -5.86 11.03 -2.67
CA PRO A 215 -7.25 10.62 -2.70
C PRO A 215 -8.18 11.81 -3.01
N ILE A 216 -9.31 11.53 -3.66
CA ILE A 216 -10.40 12.50 -3.86
C ILE A 216 -11.55 12.11 -2.94
N ILE A 217 -12.00 13.04 -2.08
CA ILE A 217 -13.05 12.82 -1.09
C ILE A 217 -14.16 13.83 -1.36
N ASN A 218 -15.37 13.34 -1.65
CA ASN A 218 -16.53 14.16 -2.03
C ASN A 218 -16.24 15.18 -3.15
N GLY A 219 -15.35 14.82 -4.08
CA GLY A 219 -14.95 15.65 -5.21
C GLY A 219 -13.75 16.59 -4.94
N GLU A 220 -13.26 16.64 -3.71
CA GLU A 220 -12.10 17.46 -3.33
C GLU A 220 -10.85 16.60 -3.21
N GLN A 221 -9.77 16.98 -3.89
CA GLN A 221 -8.49 16.26 -3.82
C GLN A 221 -7.72 16.64 -2.56
N GLU A 222 -7.42 15.67 -1.72
CA GLU A 222 -6.59 15.86 -0.54
C GLU A 222 -5.16 16.23 -0.95
N GLN A 223 -4.59 17.23 -0.29
CA GLN A 223 -3.23 17.69 -0.58
C GLN A 223 -2.24 17.24 0.49
N ARG A 224 -2.67 17.15 1.75
CA ARG A 224 -1.78 17.05 2.91
C ARG A 224 -2.28 16.10 3.98
N MET A 225 -1.35 15.40 4.60
CA MET A 225 -1.55 14.71 5.87
C MET A 225 -1.19 15.66 7.02
N ARG A 226 -1.98 15.69 8.10
CA ARG A 226 -1.65 16.52 9.28
C ARG A 226 -0.26 16.24 9.84
N VAL A 227 0.41 17.30 10.28
CA VAL A 227 1.69 17.23 11.03
C VAL A 227 1.50 16.65 12.43
N GLY A 228 0.32 16.85 13.01
CA GLY A 228 0.09 16.95 14.44
C GLY A 228 -1.37 16.65 14.78
N CYS A 229 -1.68 15.99 15.90
CA CYS A 229 -2.93 16.35 16.59
C CYS A 229 -2.76 17.76 17.15
N GLY A 230 -3.85 18.45 17.49
CA GLY A 230 -3.78 19.86 17.91
C GLY A 230 -2.82 20.10 19.08
N SER A 231 -2.74 19.17 20.03
CA SER A 231 -1.76 19.22 21.12
C SER A 231 -0.31 19.10 20.66
N ALA A 232 -0.02 18.22 19.70
CA ALA A 232 1.34 18.03 19.19
C ALA A 232 1.79 19.26 18.41
N THR A 233 0.92 19.83 17.58
CA THR A 233 1.15 21.08 16.85
C THR A 233 1.53 22.20 17.81
N ILE A 234 0.82 22.35 18.93
CA ILE A 234 1.23 23.33 19.96
C ILE A 234 2.62 23.03 20.50
N GLY A 235 2.91 21.77 20.86
CA GLY A 235 4.23 21.38 21.36
C GLY A 235 5.37 21.73 20.40
N MET A 236 5.17 21.57 19.10
CA MET A 236 6.17 21.83 18.06
C MET A 236 6.35 23.33 17.78
N PHE A 237 5.26 24.10 17.71
CA PHE A 237 5.27 25.46 17.17
C PHE A 237 5.16 26.58 18.22
N ALA A 238 4.92 26.26 19.50
CA ALA A 238 4.70 27.27 20.56
C ALA A 238 5.72 28.42 20.63
N ARG A 239 7.01 28.14 20.37
CA ARG A 239 8.04 29.19 20.38
C ARG A 239 7.86 30.25 19.28
N GLN A 240 7.25 29.87 18.15
CA GLN A 240 7.01 30.79 17.03
C GLN A 240 5.88 31.79 17.33
N TRP A 241 5.02 31.47 18.29
CA TRP A 241 3.90 32.30 18.71
C TRP A 241 4.25 33.26 19.85
N LEU A 242 5.34 32.99 20.58
CA LEU A 242 5.76 33.77 21.74
C LEU A 242 5.98 35.25 21.37
N GLY A 243 5.26 36.14 22.04
CA GLY A 243 5.31 37.59 21.81
C GLY A 243 4.47 38.08 20.61
N HIS A 244 4.00 37.18 19.75
CA HIS A 244 3.23 37.51 18.55
C HIS A 244 1.72 37.37 18.73
N VAL A 245 1.28 36.49 19.61
CA VAL A 245 -0.13 36.24 19.93
C VAL A 245 -0.26 35.82 21.40
N ASP A 246 -1.43 36.06 22.00
CA ASP A 246 -1.65 35.77 23.42
C ASP A 246 -2.23 34.37 23.62
N GLU A 247 -2.99 33.85 22.64
CA GLU A 247 -3.53 32.49 22.64
C GLU A 247 -3.44 31.83 21.27
N VAL A 248 -3.24 30.51 21.25
CA VAL A 248 -3.41 29.70 20.03
C VAL A 248 -4.29 28.50 20.32
N VAL A 249 -5.31 28.31 19.48
CA VAL A 249 -6.16 27.13 19.48
C VAL A 249 -5.88 26.34 18.19
N VAL A 250 -5.33 25.15 18.34
CA VAL A 250 -5.16 24.24 17.20
C VAL A 250 -6.35 23.30 17.15
N VAL A 251 -7.21 23.47 16.15
CA VAL A 251 -8.47 22.73 15.99
C VAL A 251 -8.18 21.40 15.30
N ASP A 252 -8.67 20.33 15.91
CA ASP A 252 -8.46 18.94 15.50
C ASP A 252 -9.62 18.11 16.04
N ASP A 253 -10.11 17.17 15.22
CA ASP A 253 -11.23 16.28 15.55
C ASP A 253 -10.94 15.37 16.74
N HIS A 254 -9.69 14.88 16.82
CA HIS A 254 -9.25 14.02 17.90
C HIS A 254 -8.88 14.81 19.17
N ILE A 255 -7.93 15.76 19.06
CA ILE A 255 -7.39 16.51 20.20
C ILE A 255 -7.16 17.96 19.82
N THR A 256 -8.10 18.82 20.17
CA THR A 256 -7.89 20.27 20.09
C THR A 256 -6.90 20.73 21.17
N GLY A 257 -5.92 21.53 20.76
CA GLY A 257 -4.90 22.09 21.62
C GLY A 257 -5.18 23.54 22.01
N VAL A 258 -4.80 23.96 23.23
CA VAL A 258 -4.84 25.37 23.68
C VAL A 258 -3.51 25.78 24.31
N LEU A 259 -2.86 26.81 23.76
CA LEU A 259 -1.46 27.16 24.04
C LEU A 259 -1.23 27.59 25.48
N SER A 260 -2.00 28.55 25.99
CA SER A 260 -1.75 29.12 27.33
C SER A 260 -1.96 28.11 28.47
N GLU A 261 -2.74 27.05 28.22
CA GLU A 261 -2.94 25.96 29.15
C GLU A 261 -1.95 24.81 28.97
N HIS A 262 -1.50 24.58 27.74
CA HIS A 262 -0.62 23.46 27.39
C HIS A 262 0.73 23.58 28.11
N GLN A 263 1.38 22.44 28.36
CA GLN A 263 2.67 22.40 29.06
C GLN A 263 3.74 23.24 28.35
N ALA A 264 3.72 23.27 27.01
CA ALA A 264 4.62 24.12 26.22
C ALA A 264 4.42 25.62 26.53
N GLY A 265 3.17 26.09 26.61
CA GLY A 265 2.88 27.47 26.99
C GLY A 265 3.32 27.78 28.42
N LYS A 266 3.11 26.84 29.36
CA LYS A 266 3.58 27.00 30.74
C LYS A 266 5.10 27.12 30.85
N LEU A 267 5.85 26.33 30.08
CA LEU A 267 7.32 26.39 30.06
C LEU A 267 7.87 27.62 29.34
N LEU A 268 7.05 28.29 28.52
CA LEU A 268 7.37 29.55 27.86
C LEU A 268 6.83 30.76 28.64
N ASP A 269 6.36 30.56 29.88
CA ASP A 269 5.77 31.58 30.73
C ASP A 269 4.60 32.35 30.07
N ILE A 270 3.85 31.69 29.18
CA ILE A 270 2.67 32.29 28.53
C ILE A 270 1.56 32.44 29.58
N PRO A 271 1.06 33.67 29.82
CA PRO A 271 0.01 33.92 30.79
C PRO A 271 -1.29 33.19 30.41
N PRO A 272 -2.10 32.74 31.38
CA PRO A 272 -3.45 32.27 31.12
C PRO A 272 -4.29 33.37 30.46
N THR A 273 -5.13 33.00 29.49
CA THR A 273 -5.97 33.95 28.72
C THR A 273 -7.42 33.98 29.18
N GLY A 274 -7.82 33.08 30.08
CA GLY A 274 -9.21 32.91 30.49
C GLY A 274 -10.08 32.19 29.44
N ILE A 275 -9.49 31.66 28.36
CA ILE A 275 -10.22 30.91 27.33
C ILE A 275 -10.91 29.67 27.92
N LYS A 276 -12.07 29.32 27.36
CA LYS A 276 -12.77 28.07 27.67
C LYS A 276 -13.12 27.35 26.39
N ILE A 277 -12.86 26.04 26.34
CA ILE A 277 -13.22 25.17 25.21
C ILE A 277 -14.44 24.32 25.60
N LYS A 278 -15.41 24.24 24.71
CA LYS A 278 -16.59 23.35 24.79
C LYS A 278 -16.18 21.93 24.42
N GLY A 279 -15.45 21.26 25.31
CA GLY A 279 -15.04 19.87 25.11
C GLY A 279 -14.58 19.22 26.41
N ARG A 280 -14.23 17.95 26.33
CA ARG A 280 -13.73 17.19 27.48
C ARG A 280 -12.24 17.43 27.67
N ARG A 281 -11.90 18.23 28.68
CA ARG A 281 -10.50 18.41 29.10
C ARG A 281 -9.92 17.08 29.59
N SER A 282 -8.78 16.67 29.03
CA SER A 282 -8.03 15.49 29.48
C SER A 282 -6.86 15.87 30.37
N THR A 283 -5.98 16.72 29.85
CA THR A 283 -4.85 17.32 30.56
C THR A 283 -4.80 18.81 30.21
N PRO A 284 -4.02 19.65 30.91
CA PRO A 284 -3.94 21.09 30.61
C PRO A 284 -3.67 21.33 29.11
N GLY A 285 -4.52 22.14 28.47
CA GLY A 285 -4.43 22.46 27.04
C GLY A 285 -4.75 21.34 26.06
N ARG A 286 -5.32 20.21 26.50
CA ARG A 286 -5.73 19.08 25.64
C ARG A 286 -7.21 18.76 25.83
N TYR A 287 -7.98 18.90 24.75
CA TYR A 287 -9.43 18.72 24.76
C TYR A 287 -9.85 17.68 23.72
N PHE A 288 -10.61 16.69 24.18
CA PHE A 288 -11.28 15.69 23.32
C PHE A 288 -12.73 16.07 23.10
N GLN A 289 -13.35 15.51 22.07
CA GLN A 289 -14.80 15.65 21.82
C GLN A 289 -15.23 17.13 21.80
N VAL A 290 -14.44 17.95 21.12
CA VAL A 290 -14.71 19.38 20.94
C VAL A 290 -15.75 19.59 19.84
N ALA A 291 -15.64 18.78 18.79
CA ALA A 291 -16.61 18.66 17.72
C ALA A 291 -16.61 17.21 17.20
N GLU A 292 -17.65 16.82 16.48
CA GLU A 292 -17.72 15.51 15.84
C GLU A 292 -16.84 15.48 14.58
N PRO A 293 -16.33 14.32 14.14
CA PRO A 293 -15.63 14.18 12.88
C PRO A 293 -16.47 14.63 11.67
N GLY A 294 -15.82 15.22 10.66
CA GLY A 294 -16.46 15.73 9.47
C GLY A 294 -15.48 16.17 8.39
N THR A 295 -15.91 17.09 7.53
CA THR A 295 -15.13 17.60 6.38
C THR A 295 -14.76 19.08 6.53
N GLY A 296 -14.97 19.66 7.70
CA GLY A 296 -14.74 21.05 8.05
C GLY A 296 -13.37 21.28 8.70
N TRP A 297 -13.33 22.17 9.69
CA TRP A 297 -12.08 22.61 10.31
C TRP A 297 -11.34 21.49 11.04
N GLY A 298 -10.08 21.23 10.70
CA GLY A 298 -9.25 20.22 11.36
C GLY A 298 -9.87 18.82 11.39
N GLY A 299 -10.61 18.45 10.34
CA GLY A 299 -11.31 17.15 10.26
C GLY A 299 -12.61 17.07 11.05
N THR A 300 -13.11 18.18 11.59
CA THR A 300 -14.38 18.22 12.34
C THR A 300 -15.58 18.52 11.44
N ASN A 301 -16.79 18.48 12.00
CA ASN A 301 -18.02 18.87 11.31
C ASN A 301 -18.34 20.37 11.36
N ILE A 302 -17.43 21.23 11.86
CA ILE A 302 -17.68 22.67 12.00
C ILE A 302 -17.06 23.47 10.86
N THR A 303 -17.73 24.57 10.51
CA THR A 303 -17.21 25.58 9.57
C THR A 303 -16.75 26.85 10.27
N ASP A 304 -17.40 27.22 11.38
CA ASP A 304 -17.00 28.32 12.25
C ASP A 304 -16.18 27.78 13.44
N PRO A 305 -14.88 28.07 13.53
CA PRO A 305 -14.05 27.60 14.63
C PRO A 305 -14.44 28.21 15.97
N LEU A 306 -15.08 29.40 16.01
CA LEU A 306 -15.51 30.02 17.26
C LEU A 306 -16.62 29.23 17.97
N SER A 307 -17.33 28.36 17.25
CA SER A 307 -18.39 27.52 17.81
C SER A 307 -17.92 26.64 18.98
N ILE A 308 -16.62 26.29 19.01
CA ILE A 308 -15.99 25.46 20.03
C ILE A 308 -15.60 26.21 21.30
N LEU A 309 -15.70 27.55 21.29
CA LEU A 309 -15.33 28.40 22.42
C LEU A 309 -16.52 28.61 23.35
N GLY A 310 -16.28 28.60 24.65
CA GLY A 310 -17.18 29.14 25.67
C GLY A 310 -16.80 30.57 26.05
N ASP A 311 -17.57 31.18 26.95
CA ASP A 311 -17.30 32.54 27.41
C ASP A 311 -15.95 32.63 28.12
N PHE A 312 -15.12 33.58 27.67
CA PHE A 312 -13.87 33.93 28.32
C PHE A 312 -14.10 34.35 29.78
N ASP A 313 -13.19 33.94 30.68
CA ASP A 313 -13.22 34.39 32.06
C ASP A 313 -12.81 35.86 32.16
N ALA A 314 -13.78 36.74 32.42
CA ALA A 314 -13.60 38.18 32.55
C ALA A 314 -12.65 38.62 33.68
N LYS A 315 -12.25 37.72 34.59
CA LYS A 315 -11.20 38.01 35.58
C LYS A 315 -9.79 37.94 35.01
N THR A 316 -9.62 37.24 33.88
CA THR A 316 -8.32 36.94 33.28
C THR A 316 -8.21 37.52 31.87
N ALA A 317 -9.25 37.37 31.06
CA ALA A 317 -9.32 37.93 29.72
C ALA A 317 -9.45 39.46 29.75
N TYR A 318 -8.99 40.12 28.69
CA TYR A 318 -9.00 41.57 28.55
C TYR A 318 -9.32 41.99 27.11
N PRO A 319 -9.95 43.17 26.89
CA PRO A 319 -10.12 43.73 25.55
C PRO A 319 -8.78 43.93 24.85
N GLY A 320 -8.67 43.51 23.60
CA GLY A 320 -7.43 43.55 22.82
C GLY A 320 -6.60 42.26 22.87
N LEU A 321 -7.02 41.23 23.62
CA LEU A 321 -6.36 39.91 23.61
C LEU A 321 -6.40 39.32 22.20
N ARG A 322 -5.23 38.86 21.72
CA ARG A 322 -5.01 38.34 20.37
C ARG A 322 -5.02 36.82 20.37
N MET A 323 -5.79 36.21 19.50
CA MET A 323 -5.94 34.75 19.39
C MET A 323 -5.77 34.29 17.94
N LEU A 324 -4.96 33.26 17.73
CA LEU A 324 -4.89 32.54 16.46
C LEU A 324 -5.63 31.21 16.63
N MET A 325 -6.58 30.93 15.73
CA MET A 325 -7.12 29.59 15.55
C MET A 325 -6.56 29.03 14.26
N VAL A 326 -6.10 27.77 14.26
CA VAL A 326 -5.48 27.14 13.08
C VAL A 326 -5.76 25.64 13.06
N SER A 327 -5.88 25.03 11.88
CA SER A 327 -5.96 23.58 11.74
C SER A 327 -4.57 22.92 11.89
N THR A 328 -4.58 21.60 12.01
CA THR A 328 -3.38 20.77 12.03
C THR A 328 -2.61 20.73 10.70
N THR A 329 -3.21 21.21 9.61
CA THR A 329 -2.58 21.31 8.28
C THR A 329 -2.14 22.74 7.93
N GLY A 330 -2.54 23.74 8.72
CA GLY A 330 -2.33 25.15 8.38
C GLY A 330 -3.26 25.69 7.29
N GLU A 331 -4.02 24.83 6.59
CA GLU A 331 -4.90 25.23 5.48
C GLU A 331 -6.07 26.11 5.93
N GLN A 332 -6.44 26.01 7.20
CA GLN A 332 -7.55 26.73 7.79
C GLN A 332 -7.02 27.53 8.98
N TYR A 333 -7.22 28.85 8.98
CA TYR A 333 -6.83 29.69 10.09
C TYR A 333 -7.73 30.92 10.22
N GLY A 334 -7.73 31.51 11.41
CA GLY A 334 -8.43 32.75 11.72
C GLY A 334 -7.71 33.50 12.83
N TYR A 335 -7.53 34.81 12.66
CA TYR A 335 -6.92 35.68 13.66
C TYR A 335 -7.97 36.61 14.26
N TYR A 336 -8.08 36.59 15.58
CA TYR A 336 -9.13 37.25 16.32
C TYR A 336 -8.54 38.18 17.37
N ILE A 337 -9.23 39.29 17.62
CA ILE A 337 -8.95 40.19 18.74
C ILE A 337 -10.22 40.33 19.56
N LEU A 338 -10.13 40.19 20.88
CA LEU A 338 -11.28 40.38 21.77
C LEU A 338 -11.71 41.86 21.80
N ASP A 339 -13.01 42.10 21.65
CA ASP A 339 -13.60 43.44 21.83
C ASP A 339 -13.79 43.82 23.31
N ASP A 340 -14.41 44.97 23.56
CA ASP A 340 -14.72 45.46 24.91
C ASP A 340 -15.67 44.53 25.70
N ASN A 341 -16.42 43.67 25.01
CA ASN A 341 -17.30 42.66 25.58
C ASN A 341 -16.64 41.27 25.65
N LEU A 342 -15.33 41.19 25.43
CA LEU A 342 -14.53 39.96 25.38
C LEU A 342 -14.99 38.96 24.31
N GLN A 343 -15.60 39.45 23.24
CA GLN A 343 -16.01 38.64 22.09
C GLN A 343 -14.92 38.62 21.02
N PRO A 344 -14.55 37.45 20.47
CA PRO A 344 -13.58 37.37 19.39
C PRO A 344 -14.09 38.03 18.11
N VAL A 345 -13.40 39.07 17.66
CA VAL A 345 -13.66 39.74 16.37
C VAL A 345 -12.61 39.31 15.36
N LEU A 346 -13.05 38.69 14.27
CA LEU A 346 -12.18 38.28 13.18
C LEU A 346 -11.48 39.50 12.54
N GLN A 347 -10.17 39.41 12.42
CA GLN A 347 -9.34 40.42 11.78
C GLN A 347 -9.13 40.08 10.30
N THR A 348 -9.04 41.12 9.46
CA THR A 348 -8.82 40.96 8.02
C THR A 348 -7.35 40.80 7.64
N ILE A 349 -6.43 41.14 8.55
CA ILE A 349 -4.99 41.08 8.31
C ILE A 349 -4.37 40.13 9.33
N LEU A 350 -3.75 39.05 8.84
CA LEU A 350 -2.90 38.20 9.65
C LEU A 350 -1.51 38.85 9.78
N PRO A 351 -0.98 39.10 11.00
CA PRO A 351 0.36 39.63 11.18
C PRO A 351 1.43 38.75 10.51
N PRO A 352 2.49 39.33 9.91
CA PRO A 352 3.49 38.56 9.16
C PRO A 352 4.14 37.40 9.92
N ALA A 353 4.39 37.56 11.22
CA ALA A 353 4.95 36.49 12.04
C ALA A 353 3.99 35.29 12.23
N LEU A 354 2.68 35.56 12.29
CA LEU A 354 1.67 34.50 12.39
C LEU A 354 1.42 33.85 11.03
N GLN A 355 1.45 34.63 9.94
CA GLN A 355 1.43 34.09 8.57
C GLN A 355 2.58 33.12 8.35
N GLN A 356 3.81 33.51 8.69
CA GLN A 356 4.97 32.64 8.60
C GLN A 356 4.79 31.37 9.45
N SER A 357 4.21 31.47 10.65
CA SER A 357 3.97 30.29 11.48
C SER A 357 2.97 29.31 10.87
N VAL A 358 1.91 29.81 10.22
CA VAL A 358 0.94 28.97 9.48
C VAL A 358 1.63 28.27 8.32
N GLU A 359 2.44 29.00 7.54
CA GLU A 359 3.21 28.43 6.41
C GLU A 359 4.19 27.35 6.88
N VAL A 360 4.81 27.52 8.05
CA VAL A 360 5.71 26.50 8.62
C VAL A 360 4.94 25.26 9.07
N ILE A 361 3.70 25.39 9.58
CA ILE A 361 2.85 24.22 9.87
C ILE A 361 2.57 23.45 8.57
N GLU A 362 2.20 24.18 7.51
CA GLU A 362 1.93 23.61 6.18
C GLU A 362 3.17 22.91 5.59
N GLU A 363 4.35 23.53 5.71
CA GLU A 363 5.64 22.97 5.24
C GLU A 363 6.02 21.66 5.96
N ASN A 364 5.58 21.48 7.21
CA ASN A 364 5.84 20.26 7.97
C ASN A 364 4.78 19.17 7.73
N CYS A 365 3.80 19.41 6.85
CA CYS A 365 2.85 18.39 6.43
C CYS A 365 3.39 17.60 5.23
N GLU A 366 3.17 16.29 5.23
CA GLU A 366 3.52 15.42 4.09
C GLU A 366 2.39 15.44 3.03
N PRO A 367 2.69 15.25 1.74
CA PRO A 367 1.67 15.09 0.71
C PRO A 367 0.72 13.93 1.04
N ALA A 368 -0.59 14.16 0.91
CA ALA A 368 -1.59 13.12 1.10
C ALA A 368 -1.53 12.09 -0.02
N LEU A 369 -1.49 10.80 0.33
CA LEU A 369 -1.50 9.69 -0.62
C LEU A 369 -2.43 8.57 -0.16
N ALA A 370 -2.94 7.80 -1.14
CA ALA A 370 -3.55 6.51 -0.91
C ALA A 370 -2.53 5.39 -1.18
N SER A 371 -2.22 4.60 -0.16
CA SER A 371 -1.35 3.42 -0.28
C SER A 371 -2.18 2.15 -0.39
N VAL A 372 -1.78 1.21 -1.25
CA VAL A 372 -2.48 -0.07 -1.44
C VAL A 372 -1.51 -1.21 -1.16
N LEU A 373 -1.78 -1.99 -0.12
CA LEU A 373 -1.03 -3.20 0.19
C LEU A 373 -1.85 -4.41 -0.21
N PHE A 374 -1.33 -5.23 -1.12
CA PHE A 374 -1.89 -6.55 -1.38
C PHE A 374 -1.69 -7.44 -0.16
N ILE A 375 -2.70 -8.23 0.21
CA ILE A 375 -2.59 -9.25 1.25
C ILE A 375 -3.24 -10.55 0.78
N GLY A 376 -2.51 -11.67 0.86
CA GLY A 376 -3.00 -12.96 0.37
C GLY A 376 -2.45 -14.16 1.14
N GLY A 377 -3.30 -15.17 1.35
CA GLY A 377 -2.89 -16.45 1.93
C GLY A 377 -2.42 -17.45 0.88
N ALA A 378 -1.13 -17.78 0.86
CA ALA A 378 -0.53 -18.83 0.05
C ALA A 378 -0.94 -20.22 0.57
N GLY A 379 -2.06 -20.73 0.04
CA GLY A 379 -2.70 -21.99 0.46
C GLY A 379 -1.85 -23.25 0.26
N GLY A 380 -2.41 -24.41 0.63
CA GLY A 380 -1.73 -25.70 0.43
C GLY A 380 -1.50 -26.05 -1.05
N SER A 381 -2.45 -25.70 -1.92
CA SER A 381 -2.41 -25.89 -3.37
C SER A 381 -1.20 -25.21 -4.01
N LEU A 382 -1.04 -23.91 -3.77
CA LEU A 382 0.10 -23.12 -4.26
C LEU A 382 1.43 -23.70 -3.78
N ARG A 383 1.51 -24.06 -2.50
CA ARG A 383 2.74 -24.61 -1.90
C ARG A 383 3.06 -26.02 -2.38
N ALA A 384 2.08 -26.80 -2.84
CA ALA A 384 2.33 -28.11 -3.45
C ALA A 384 3.10 -27.99 -4.78
N GLY A 385 2.92 -26.88 -5.50
CA GLY A 385 3.76 -26.52 -6.65
C GLY A 385 5.22 -26.25 -6.31
N VAL A 386 5.51 -25.89 -5.07
CA VAL A 386 6.86 -25.60 -4.61
C VAL A 386 7.55 -26.86 -4.12
N THR A 387 6.83 -27.70 -3.37
CA THR A 387 7.39 -28.89 -2.73
C THR A 387 6.34 -29.97 -2.53
N ASN A 388 6.80 -31.23 -2.50
CA ASN A 388 6.00 -32.39 -2.11
C ASN A 388 5.46 -32.33 -0.67
N ASN A 389 6.04 -31.49 0.20
CA ASN A 389 5.60 -31.34 1.59
C ASN A 389 5.38 -29.87 1.99
N PRO A 390 4.18 -29.30 1.74
CA PRO A 390 3.88 -27.87 1.94
C PRO A 390 4.21 -27.31 3.33
N VAL A 391 4.14 -28.12 4.40
CA VAL A 391 4.47 -27.62 5.75
C VAL A 391 5.97 -27.40 5.93
N ARG A 392 6.83 -28.10 5.20
CA ARG A 392 8.29 -27.89 5.26
C ARG A 392 8.69 -26.54 4.66
N LEU A 393 8.06 -26.11 3.56
CA LEU A 393 8.24 -24.76 3.02
C LEU A 393 7.87 -23.69 4.06
N THR A 394 6.72 -23.83 4.71
CA THR A 394 6.32 -22.89 5.76
C THR A 394 7.28 -22.85 6.94
N ARG A 395 7.84 -24.00 7.34
CA ARG A 395 8.89 -24.04 8.38
C ARG A 395 10.17 -23.35 7.90
N SER A 396 10.56 -23.54 6.64
CA SER A 396 11.70 -22.89 6.00
C SER A 396 11.57 -21.36 5.99
N VAL A 397 10.40 -20.84 5.63
CA VAL A 397 10.09 -19.39 5.71
C VAL A 397 10.22 -18.88 7.14
N LYS A 398 9.65 -19.57 8.13
CA LYS A 398 9.76 -19.19 9.56
C LYS A 398 11.20 -19.22 10.09
N GLN A 399 12.02 -20.12 9.57
CA GLN A 399 13.44 -20.24 9.91
C GLN A 399 14.32 -19.25 9.13
N ALA A 400 13.73 -18.40 8.28
CA ALA A 400 14.43 -17.48 7.40
C ALA A 400 15.47 -18.17 6.48
N LEU A 401 15.17 -19.43 6.11
CA LEU A 401 15.90 -20.16 5.08
C LEU A 401 15.34 -19.88 3.69
N THR A 402 14.04 -19.55 3.61
CA THR A 402 13.35 -19.15 2.39
C THR A 402 12.92 -17.69 2.48
N HIS A 403 13.38 -16.89 1.53
CA HIS A 403 12.90 -15.54 1.28
C HIS A 403 11.67 -15.59 0.35
N VAL A 404 10.65 -14.79 0.66
CA VAL A 404 9.42 -14.70 -0.13
C VAL A 404 9.32 -13.30 -0.71
N SER A 405 9.08 -13.22 -2.01
CA SER A 405 8.83 -11.96 -2.73
C SER A 405 7.55 -12.06 -3.55
N CYS A 406 7.03 -10.92 -3.97
CA CYS A 406 5.90 -10.81 -4.89
C CYS A 406 6.31 -9.97 -6.09
N GLY A 407 6.50 -10.56 -7.27
CA GLY A 407 6.94 -9.83 -8.46
C GLY A 407 8.34 -9.23 -8.28
N GLY A 408 9.17 -9.85 -7.43
CA GLY A 408 10.48 -9.34 -7.03
C GLY A 408 10.47 -8.25 -5.94
N ALA A 409 9.31 -7.77 -5.51
CA ALA A 409 9.19 -6.87 -4.36
C ALA A 409 9.29 -7.64 -3.04
N GLU A 410 9.85 -7.01 -2.01
CA GLU A 410 9.89 -7.58 -0.66
C GLU A 410 8.46 -7.83 -0.14
N ALA A 411 8.21 -9.04 0.34
CA ALA A 411 6.92 -9.39 0.93
C ALA A 411 7.04 -9.55 2.44
N TYR A 412 6.21 -8.82 3.19
CA TYR A 412 6.06 -9.04 4.62
C TYR A 412 5.26 -10.33 4.86
N VAL A 413 5.90 -11.34 5.45
CA VAL A 413 5.23 -12.59 5.84
C VAL A 413 4.62 -12.41 7.22
N TRP A 414 3.28 -12.41 7.28
CA TRP A 414 2.56 -12.23 8.54
C TRP A 414 2.89 -13.37 9.52
N PRO A 415 3.15 -13.06 10.81
CA PRO A 415 3.47 -14.06 11.81
C PRO A 415 2.42 -15.17 11.95
N GLY A 416 2.83 -16.30 12.54
CA GLY A 416 1.95 -17.43 12.79
C GLY A 416 2.02 -18.48 11.68
N GLY A 417 1.14 -18.41 10.68
CA GLY A 417 1.03 -19.44 9.65
C GLY A 417 2.20 -19.49 8.67
N GLY A 418 2.94 -18.39 8.47
CA GLY A 418 4.00 -18.31 7.44
C GLY A 418 3.48 -18.50 6.02
N ILE A 419 2.22 -18.12 5.78
CA ILE A 419 1.50 -18.29 4.51
C ILE A 419 0.82 -17.00 4.05
N THR A 420 0.56 -16.06 4.96
CA THR A 420 -0.06 -14.79 4.61
C THR A 420 1.06 -13.81 4.26
N VAL A 421 1.05 -13.32 3.04
CA VAL A 421 2.03 -12.34 2.55
C VAL A 421 1.36 -11.00 2.33
N MET A 422 2.11 -9.93 2.57
CA MET A 422 1.74 -8.57 2.23
C MET A 422 2.82 -7.94 1.35
N ALA A 423 2.43 -7.24 0.30
CA ALA A 423 3.36 -6.53 -0.57
C ALA A 423 2.79 -5.17 -0.95
N ASP A 424 3.64 -4.15 -0.99
CA ASP A 424 3.28 -2.84 -1.54
C ASP A 424 3.24 -2.92 -3.07
N VAL A 425 2.10 -2.56 -3.65
CA VAL A 425 1.90 -2.60 -5.10
C VAL A 425 2.75 -1.56 -5.83
N MET A 426 3.26 -0.55 -5.12
CA MET A 426 4.19 0.45 -5.65
C MET A 426 5.59 -0.11 -5.85
N ASP A 427 6.00 -1.12 -5.07
CA ASP A 427 7.29 -1.79 -5.19
C ASP A 427 7.28 -2.92 -6.24
N MET A 428 6.10 -3.32 -6.71
CA MET A 428 5.93 -4.36 -7.73
C MET A 428 5.92 -3.76 -9.13
N PRO A 429 6.39 -4.46 -10.17
CA PRO A 429 6.21 -4.00 -11.56
C PRO A 429 4.74 -3.74 -11.90
N THR A 430 4.48 -2.78 -12.78
CA THR A 430 3.10 -2.53 -13.25
C THR A 430 2.53 -3.75 -13.99
N ASN A 431 1.20 -3.91 -13.93
CA ASN A 431 0.47 -5.05 -14.50
C ASN A 431 0.97 -6.40 -13.95
N SER A 432 1.23 -6.46 -12.65
CA SER A 432 1.64 -7.70 -11.97
C SER A 432 0.47 -8.63 -11.69
N PHE A 433 -0.74 -8.10 -11.57
CA PHE A 433 -1.91 -8.86 -11.11
C PHE A 433 -2.83 -9.21 -12.26
N GLY A 434 -3.43 -10.40 -12.18
CA GLY A 434 -4.50 -10.87 -13.07
C GLY A 434 -5.69 -11.40 -12.28
N TYR A 435 -6.60 -12.09 -12.96
CA TYR A 435 -7.76 -12.72 -12.32
C TYR A 435 -8.12 -14.05 -12.96
N VAL A 436 -9.06 -14.78 -12.35
CA VAL A 436 -9.78 -15.90 -12.98
C VAL A 436 -11.30 -15.72 -12.83
N PRO A 437 -12.13 -16.27 -13.75
CA PRO A 437 -13.58 -16.06 -13.74
C PRO A 437 -14.32 -16.55 -12.50
N THR A 438 -13.77 -17.55 -11.81
CA THR A 438 -14.17 -17.88 -10.43
C THR A 438 -13.53 -16.83 -9.54
N PRO A 439 -14.25 -15.77 -9.10
CA PRO A 439 -13.63 -14.51 -8.71
C PRO A 439 -12.49 -14.70 -7.69
N ALA A 440 -11.27 -14.51 -8.18
CA ALA A 440 -10.04 -14.65 -7.43
C ALA A 440 -8.96 -13.87 -8.15
N LEU A 441 -8.14 -13.16 -7.38
CA LEU A 441 -6.97 -12.49 -7.92
C LEU A 441 -5.87 -13.49 -8.21
N VAL A 442 -5.06 -13.16 -9.20
CA VAL A 442 -3.84 -13.86 -9.55
C VAL A 442 -2.70 -12.93 -9.21
N ALA A 443 -1.81 -13.35 -8.32
CA ALA A 443 -0.67 -12.55 -7.91
C ALA A 443 0.64 -13.35 -8.06
N PRO A 444 1.75 -12.69 -8.44
CA PRO A 444 3.06 -13.31 -8.52
C PRO A 444 3.57 -13.61 -7.11
N ILE A 445 4.21 -14.76 -6.93
CA ILE A 445 4.92 -15.10 -5.70
C ILE A 445 6.17 -15.92 -6.03
N GLU A 446 7.28 -15.58 -5.37
CA GLU A 446 8.54 -16.29 -5.53
C GLU A 446 9.09 -16.77 -4.18
N PHE A 447 9.73 -17.94 -4.19
CA PHE A 447 10.41 -18.52 -3.04
C PHE A 447 11.88 -18.74 -3.36
N THR A 448 12.74 -17.93 -2.75
CA THR A 448 14.19 -17.98 -2.97
C THR A 448 14.90 -18.61 -1.78
N MET A 449 15.80 -19.57 -2.00
CA MET A 449 16.58 -20.25 -0.95
C MET A 449 17.82 -20.93 -1.54
N ARG A 450 18.67 -21.53 -0.70
CA ARG A 450 19.77 -22.39 -1.20
C ARG A 450 19.19 -23.65 -1.85
N LEU A 451 19.81 -24.12 -2.92
CA LEU A 451 19.40 -25.34 -3.60
C LEU A 451 19.37 -26.56 -2.66
N ALA A 452 20.35 -26.65 -1.75
CA ALA A 452 20.39 -27.72 -0.74
C ALA A 452 19.22 -27.64 0.28
N ASP A 453 18.78 -26.43 0.66
CA ASP A 453 17.64 -26.27 1.56
C ASP A 453 16.33 -26.65 0.84
N TYR A 454 16.24 -26.35 -0.46
CA TYR A 454 15.12 -26.75 -1.32
C TYR A 454 15.02 -28.26 -1.48
N GLU A 455 16.14 -28.95 -1.72
CA GLU A 455 16.20 -30.41 -1.75
C GLU A 455 15.75 -31.00 -0.39
N ALA A 456 16.29 -30.49 0.72
CA ALA A 456 15.98 -30.98 2.06
C ALA A 456 14.49 -30.84 2.44
N LEU A 457 13.83 -29.77 1.97
CA LEU A 457 12.39 -29.60 2.18
C LEU A 457 11.52 -30.48 1.25
N GLY A 458 12.11 -31.21 0.30
CA GLY A 458 11.42 -32.08 -0.65
C GLY A 458 10.93 -31.32 -1.88
N GLY A 459 11.75 -30.41 -2.40
CA GLY A 459 11.51 -29.68 -3.63
C GLY A 459 11.39 -30.60 -4.85
N HIS A 460 10.80 -30.08 -5.93
CA HIS A 460 10.65 -30.78 -7.20
C HIS A 460 11.95 -30.71 -8.01
N MET A 461 12.96 -31.46 -7.56
CA MET A 461 14.32 -31.39 -8.11
C MET A 461 14.38 -31.69 -9.62
N ASP A 462 13.52 -32.58 -10.12
CA ASP A 462 13.43 -32.94 -11.53
C ASP A 462 12.93 -31.78 -12.42
N ALA A 463 12.34 -30.75 -11.83
CA ALA A 463 11.84 -29.57 -12.52
C ALA A 463 12.78 -28.36 -12.41
N VAL A 464 13.93 -28.50 -11.75
CA VAL A 464 14.92 -27.43 -11.61
C VAL A 464 15.64 -27.20 -12.95
N VAL A 465 15.67 -25.95 -13.40
CA VAL A 465 16.37 -25.53 -14.63
C VAL A 465 17.36 -24.41 -14.35
N PRO A 466 18.46 -24.27 -15.13
CA PRO A 466 19.35 -23.11 -15.05
C PRO A 466 18.66 -21.81 -15.47
N ILE A 467 19.07 -20.68 -14.89
CA ILE A 467 18.50 -19.35 -15.16
C ILE A 467 18.56 -18.94 -16.63
N GLU A 468 19.56 -19.39 -17.38
CA GLU A 468 19.74 -19.08 -18.79
C GLU A 468 18.55 -19.57 -19.63
N GLN A 469 17.93 -20.69 -19.24
CA GLN A 469 16.73 -21.22 -19.91
C GLN A 469 15.51 -20.33 -19.66
N ALA A 470 15.33 -19.84 -18.43
CA ALA A 470 14.23 -18.94 -18.10
C ALA A 470 14.41 -17.57 -18.76
N VAL A 471 15.63 -17.05 -18.81
CA VAL A 471 15.96 -15.77 -19.46
C VAL A 471 15.74 -15.82 -20.96
N ALA A 472 16.03 -16.95 -21.61
CA ALA A 472 15.76 -17.14 -23.04
C ALA A 472 14.26 -17.10 -23.38
N LEU A 473 13.38 -17.40 -22.43
CA LEU A 473 11.93 -17.37 -22.58
C LEU A 473 11.30 -16.03 -22.19
N ALA A 474 12.05 -15.15 -21.52
CA ALA A 474 11.55 -13.87 -21.04
C ALA A 474 11.38 -12.86 -22.18
N GLU A 475 10.24 -12.18 -22.16
CA GLU A 475 9.86 -11.20 -23.19
C GLU A 475 9.83 -9.78 -22.64
N ARG A 476 9.71 -9.64 -21.31
CA ARG A 476 9.74 -8.36 -20.61
C ARG A 476 10.95 -8.30 -19.69
N LYS A 477 11.82 -7.32 -19.91
CA LYS A 477 12.98 -7.03 -19.06
C LYS A 477 12.87 -5.61 -18.54
N ILE A 478 13.05 -5.45 -17.24
CA ILE A 478 12.94 -4.15 -16.56
C ILE A 478 14.07 -3.98 -15.55
N GLY A 479 14.37 -2.73 -15.19
CA GLY A 479 15.23 -2.45 -14.04
C GLY A 479 14.52 -2.68 -12.70
N PRO A 480 15.24 -2.59 -11.57
CA PRO A 480 14.65 -2.68 -10.24
C PRO A 480 13.60 -1.58 -10.03
N VAL A 481 12.47 -1.94 -9.41
CA VAL A 481 11.35 -1.01 -9.17
C VAL A 481 11.60 -0.18 -7.90
N SER A 482 12.13 -0.80 -6.85
CA SER A 482 12.49 -0.14 -5.59
C SER A 482 13.97 -0.38 -5.25
N ALA A 483 14.51 0.48 -4.38
CA ALA A 483 15.88 0.38 -3.85
C ALA A 483 16.01 -0.66 -2.71
N GLY A 484 15.00 -1.53 -2.54
CA GLY A 484 14.98 -2.58 -1.52
C GLY A 484 16.12 -3.60 -1.66
N SER A 485 16.22 -4.54 -0.73
CA SER A 485 17.19 -5.63 -0.86
C SER A 485 16.88 -6.45 -2.11
N TRP A 486 17.91 -6.72 -2.91
CA TRP A 486 17.78 -7.61 -4.04
C TRP A 486 17.30 -8.98 -3.55
N PRO A 487 16.40 -9.70 -4.25
CA PRO A 487 15.79 -10.93 -3.71
C PRO A 487 16.79 -12.02 -3.29
N THR A 488 17.98 -12.06 -3.91
CA THR A 488 19.08 -12.99 -3.58
C THR A 488 20.16 -12.39 -2.67
N ASP A 489 19.94 -11.19 -2.12
CA ASP A 489 20.87 -10.54 -1.19
C ASP A 489 21.05 -11.38 0.08
N LYS A 490 22.31 -11.59 0.49
CA LYS A 490 22.68 -12.34 1.69
C LYS A 490 21.97 -11.86 2.97
N ARG A 491 21.59 -10.57 3.06
CA ARG A 491 20.87 -9.99 4.21
C ARG A 491 19.47 -10.58 4.40
N ASN A 492 18.87 -11.11 3.33
CA ASN A 492 17.55 -11.73 3.38
C ASN A 492 17.58 -13.13 4.03
N PHE A 493 18.78 -13.67 4.29
CA PHE A 493 18.95 -15.05 4.75
C PHE A 493 19.79 -15.12 6.03
N ARG A 494 19.44 -16.05 6.93
CA ARG A 494 20.17 -16.28 8.18
C ARG A 494 21.20 -17.40 8.05
N TRP A 495 22.11 -17.30 7.07
CA TRP A 495 23.16 -18.30 6.90
C TRP A 495 24.40 -17.92 7.73
N GLY A 496 24.73 -18.73 8.73
CA GLY A 496 25.97 -18.57 9.50
C GLY A 496 25.90 -17.64 10.73
N ALA A 497 24.77 -17.62 11.43
CA ALA A 497 24.73 -17.22 12.84
C ALA A 497 24.96 -18.44 13.75
#